data_AF-A0A3M7BJD3-F1
#
_entry.id   AF-A0A3M7BJD3-F1
#
_cell.length_a   1.000
_cell.length_b   1.000
_cell.length_c   1.000
_cell.angle_alpha   90.00
_cell.angle_beta   90.00
_cell.angle_gamma   90.00
#
_symmetry.space_group_name_H-M   'P 1'
#
loop_
_entity.id
_entity.type
_entity.pdbx_description
1 polymer ?
#
loop_
_entity_poly.entity_id
_entity_poly.type
_entity_poly.pdbx_seq_one_letter_code
_entity_poly.pdbx_strand_id
1 'polypeptide(L)'
;MAGKKAAGENSKKAAGNAKKAEVAAGKKANENAKAEAAEAEQWKKGAKDNSKADAAAAKQAEAAKKKAEKDALMKEEEASLPTKGGKGKAPPAKKSKGLDLSGLDAPSSKKDMAALNATGIDNALDALSLTKESNEKIDRHPERRFPAAYKAYEERRLEEMKEEKGLRRQQKIDQIRKEFDKHPDNPFNQVSGTYNMSKEEMNELRESERAKKEAMLTAK
;
A
#
# COMPACT_ATOMS: atom_id res chain seq x y z
N MET A 1 -12.21 67.31 -57.48
CA MET A 1 -13.29 66.32 -57.31
C MET A 1 -12.71 64.92 -57.41
N ALA A 2 -12.61 64.20 -56.29
CA ALA A 2 -12.67 62.74 -56.16
C ALA A 2 -12.33 62.39 -54.71
N GLY A 3 -13.35 62.40 -53.85
CA GLY A 3 -13.22 62.05 -52.44
C GLY A 3 -12.74 60.61 -52.29
N LYS A 4 -11.69 60.43 -51.51
CA LYS A 4 -11.32 59.10 -51.01
C LYS A 4 -12.40 58.69 -50.01
N LYS A 5 -13.40 57.98 -50.53
CA LYS A 5 -14.49 57.37 -49.75
C LYS A 5 -13.89 56.74 -48.49
N ALA A 6 -14.48 57.08 -47.35
CA ALA A 6 -14.37 56.33 -46.11
C ALA A 6 -14.89 54.89 -46.35
N ALA A 7 -14.03 54.05 -46.92
CA ALA A 7 -14.22 52.61 -46.91
C ALA A 7 -13.73 52.15 -45.54
N GLY A 8 -14.66 51.68 -44.70
CA GLY A 8 -14.40 51.13 -43.38
C GLY A 8 -13.18 50.21 -43.41
N GLU A 9 -12.43 50.22 -42.30
CA GLU A 9 -11.18 49.49 -42.12
C GLU A 9 -11.16 48.18 -42.92
N ASN A 10 -10.28 48.10 -43.92
CA ASN A 10 -10.13 46.92 -44.77
C ASN A 10 -10.06 45.68 -43.85
N SER A 11 -11.05 44.78 -43.93
CA SER A 11 -11.30 43.69 -42.96
C SER A 11 -10.04 42.88 -42.60
N LYS A 12 -9.11 42.73 -43.55
CA LYS A 12 -7.80 42.08 -43.32
C LYS A 12 -6.86 42.87 -42.38
N LYS A 13 -6.88 44.21 -42.44
CA LYS A 13 -6.13 45.09 -41.53
C LYS A 13 -6.74 45.11 -40.13
N ALA A 14 -8.07 45.14 -40.02
CA ALA A 14 -8.77 45.00 -38.75
C ALA A 14 -8.48 43.63 -38.10
N ALA A 15 -8.53 42.54 -38.86
CA ALA A 15 -8.16 41.21 -38.38
C ALA A 15 -6.68 41.09 -37.98
N GLY A 16 -5.76 41.75 -38.69
CA GLY A 16 -4.34 41.78 -38.34
C GLY A 16 -4.06 42.57 -37.06
N ASN A 17 -4.73 43.70 -36.86
CA ASN A 17 -4.65 44.46 -35.62
C ASN A 17 -5.30 43.72 -34.44
N ALA A 18 -6.43 43.04 -34.67
CA ALA A 18 -7.07 42.18 -33.67
C ALA A 18 -6.14 41.04 -33.22
N LYS A 19 -5.50 40.32 -34.16
CA LYS A 19 -4.53 39.26 -33.82
C LYS A 19 -3.32 39.80 -33.06
N LYS A 20 -2.82 40.99 -33.39
CA LYS A 20 -1.74 41.63 -32.63
C LYS A 20 -2.19 42.03 -31.22
N ALA A 21 -3.42 42.52 -31.07
CA ALA A 21 -4.01 42.83 -29.77
C ALA A 21 -4.22 41.57 -28.92
N GLU A 22 -4.68 40.45 -29.51
CA GLU A 22 -4.83 39.18 -28.80
C GLU A 22 -3.49 38.60 -28.35
N VAL A 23 -2.44 38.67 -29.18
CA VAL A 23 -1.10 38.23 -28.79
C VAL A 23 -0.53 39.12 -27.69
N ALA A 24 -0.74 40.43 -27.75
CA ALA A 24 -0.31 41.36 -26.70
C ALA A 24 -1.09 41.14 -25.40
N ALA A 25 -2.40 40.90 -25.48
CA ALA A 25 -3.24 40.56 -24.34
C ALA A 25 -2.86 39.21 -23.71
N GLY A 26 -2.54 38.20 -24.53
CA GLY A 26 -2.06 36.90 -24.07
C GLY A 26 -0.69 36.98 -23.39
N LYS A 27 0.23 37.81 -23.90
CA LYS A 27 1.51 38.08 -23.21
C LYS A 27 1.30 38.79 -21.88
N LYS A 28 0.45 39.82 -21.86
CA LYS A 28 0.11 40.55 -20.62
C LYS A 28 -0.60 39.64 -19.60
N ALA A 29 -1.48 38.75 -20.04
CA ALA A 29 -2.13 37.78 -19.18
C ALA A 29 -1.13 36.79 -18.58
N ASN A 30 -0.15 36.32 -19.37
CA ASN A 30 0.91 35.45 -18.86
C ASN A 30 1.86 36.18 -17.89
N GLU A 31 2.17 37.44 -18.14
CA GLU A 31 2.96 38.27 -17.22
C GLU A 31 2.22 38.52 -15.91
N ASN A 32 0.92 38.83 -15.97
CA ASN A 32 0.06 39.00 -14.81
C ASN A 32 -0.06 37.68 -14.02
N ALA A 33 -0.29 36.54 -14.69
CA ALA A 33 -0.37 35.25 -14.02
C ALA A 33 0.95 34.87 -13.32
N LYS A 34 2.10 35.23 -13.91
CA LYS A 34 3.41 35.05 -13.27
C LYS A 34 3.58 35.97 -12.07
N ALA A 35 3.15 37.23 -12.17
CA ALA A 35 3.20 38.19 -11.07
C ALA A 35 2.31 37.75 -9.90
N GLU A 36 1.07 37.32 -10.18
CA GLU A 36 0.13 36.78 -9.18
C GLU A 36 0.67 35.51 -8.52
N ALA A 37 1.31 34.61 -9.28
CA ALA A 37 1.94 33.42 -8.70
C ALA A 37 3.10 33.78 -7.77
N ALA A 38 3.97 34.72 -8.16
CA ALA A 38 5.06 35.21 -7.32
C ALA A 38 4.54 35.93 -6.06
N GLU A 39 3.48 36.73 -6.18
CA GLU A 39 2.86 37.39 -5.05
C GLU A 39 2.21 36.37 -4.11
N ALA A 40 1.53 35.35 -4.64
CA ALA A 40 0.96 34.26 -3.85
C ALA A 40 2.04 33.46 -3.10
N GLU A 41 3.20 33.23 -3.69
CA GLU A 41 4.34 32.62 -2.99
C GLU A 41 4.89 33.52 -1.88
N GLN A 42 4.94 34.84 -2.10
CA GLN A 42 5.35 35.80 -1.07
C GLN A 42 4.35 35.85 0.09
N TRP A 43 3.05 35.89 -0.19
CA TRP A 43 2.00 35.82 0.83
C TRP A 43 2.01 34.50 1.60
N LYS A 44 2.39 33.39 0.96
CA LYS A 44 2.55 32.09 1.62
C LYS A 44 3.73 32.04 2.61
N LYS A 45 4.79 32.82 2.41
CA LYS A 45 5.96 32.85 3.33
C LYS A 45 5.66 33.41 4.72
N GLY A 46 4.57 34.17 4.87
CA GLY A 46 4.09 34.67 6.17
C GLY A 46 2.88 33.92 6.74
N ALA A 47 2.27 33.02 5.97
CA ALA A 47 1.14 32.22 6.41
C ALA A 47 1.62 31.12 7.37
N LYS A 48 0.89 30.92 8.47
CA LYS A 48 1.16 29.84 9.42
C LYS A 48 1.10 28.50 8.69
N ASP A 49 2.11 27.66 8.90
CA ASP A 49 2.20 26.33 8.29
C ASP A 49 1.00 25.48 8.77
N ASN A 50 0.01 25.34 7.89
CA ASN A 50 -1.19 24.53 8.09
C ASN A 50 -1.12 23.22 7.27
N SER A 51 0.06 22.90 6.70
CA SER A 51 0.26 21.74 5.81
C SER A 51 -0.16 20.42 6.45
N LYS A 52 0.03 20.31 7.78
CA LYS A 52 -0.40 19.13 8.56
C LYS A 52 -1.92 19.05 8.72
N ALA A 53 -2.60 20.19 8.86
CA ALA A 53 -4.06 20.25 8.95
C ALA A 53 -4.70 19.98 7.58
N ASP A 54 -4.16 20.56 6.51
CA ASP A 54 -4.64 20.36 5.13
C ASP A 54 -4.39 18.92 4.66
N ALA A 55 -3.25 18.30 5.01
CA ALA A 55 -2.99 16.90 4.71
C ALA A 55 -3.91 15.94 5.50
N ALA A 56 -4.29 16.30 6.74
CA ALA A 56 -5.24 15.54 7.52
C ALA A 56 -6.68 15.67 6.95
N ALA A 57 -7.09 16.88 6.58
CA ALA A 57 -8.39 17.14 5.96
C ALA A 57 -8.52 16.46 4.60
N ALA A 58 -7.47 16.46 3.77
CA ALA A 58 -7.45 15.75 2.49
C ALA A 58 -7.58 14.23 2.67
N LYS A 59 -6.87 13.65 3.64
CA LYS A 59 -6.99 12.20 3.95
C LYS A 59 -8.38 11.84 4.48
N GLN A 60 -8.98 12.69 5.29
CA GLN A 60 -10.35 12.48 5.79
C GLN A 60 -11.39 12.60 4.67
N ALA A 61 -11.24 13.57 3.77
CA ALA A 61 -12.13 13.73 2.61
C ALA A 61 -12.03 12.54 1.64
N GLU A 62 -10.83 12.04 1.37
CA GLU A 62 -10.62 10.85 0.54
C GLU A 62 -11.17 9.58 1.20
N ALA A 63 -10.98 9.41 2.51
CA ALA A 63 -11.55 8.28 3.25
C ALA A 63 -13.09 8.32 3.26
N ALA A 64 -13.68 9.52 3.41
CA ALA A 64 -15.12 9.71 3.37
C ALA A 64 -15.70 9.39 1.99
N LYS A 65 -15.03 9.80 0.90
CA LYS A 65 -15.43 9.46 -0.48
C LYS A 65 -15.36 7.95 -0.72
N LYS A 66 -14.25 7.30 -0.36
CA LYS A 66 -14.09 5.85 -0.51
C LYS A 66 -15.10 5.06 0.32
N LYS A 67 -15.45 5.55 1.51
CA LYS A 67 -16.50 4.94 2.33
C LYS A 67 -17.87 5.09 1.68
N ALA A 68 -18.21 6.27 1.17
CA ALA A 68 -19.47 6.51 0.48
C ALA A 68 -19.61 5.65 -0.79
N GLU A 69 -18.54 5.49 -1.57
CA GLU A 69 -18.51 4.62 -2.74
C GLU A 69 -18.68 3.15 -2.37
N LYS A 70 -18.02 2.68 -1.32
CA LYS A 70 -18.16 1.29 -0.82
C LYS A 70 -19.56 1.02 -0.28
N ASP A 71 -20.14 1.96 0.46
CA ASP A 71 -21.50 1.84 1.01
C ASP A 71 -22.55 1.88 -0.11
N ALA A 72 -22.34 2.67 -1.16
CA ALA A 72 -23.19 2.67 -2.34
C ALA A 72 -23.14 1.33 -3.09
N LEU A 73 -21.94 0.76 -3.26
CA LEU A 73 -21.75 -0.53 -3.92
C LEU A 73 -22.35 -1.69 -3.10
N MET A 74 -22.19 -1.68 -1.77
CA MET A 74 -22.86 -2.65 -0.89
C MET A 74 -24.39 -2.55 -0.98
N LYS A 75 -24.94 -1.34 -1.07
CA LYS A 75 -26.40 -1.15 -1.21
C LYS A 75 -26.92 -1.63 -2.56
N GLU A 76 -26.15 -1.46 -3.63
CA GLU A 76 -26.48 -1.97 -4.96
C GLU A 76 -26.40 -3.51 -4.99
N GLU A 77 -25.41 -4.10 -4.33
CA GLU A 77 -25.31 -5.56 -4.13
C GLU A 77 -26.50 -6.10 -3.32
N GLU A 78 -26.86 -5.45 -2.21
CA GLU A 78 -28.02 -5.81 -1.38
C GLU A 78 -29.35 -5.67 -2.13
N ALA A 79 -29.48 -4.69 -3.03
CA ALA A 79 -30.66 -4.52 -3.87
C ALA A 79 -30.75 -5.56 -5.01
N SER A 80 -29.60 -6.07 -5.46
CA SER A 80 -29.52 -7.11 -6.49
C SER A 80 -29.81 -8.53 -5.97
N LEU A 81 -29.73 -8.73 -4.65
CA LEU A 81 -30.12 -9.99 -4.01
C LEU A 81 -31.64 -10.14 -4.04
N PRO A 82 -32.19 -11.19 -4.69
CA PRO A 82 -33.63 -11.37 -4.79
C PRO A 82 -34.24 -11.64 -3.41
N THR A 83 -34.95 -10.66 -2.86
CA THR A 83 -35.78 -10.80 -1.66
C THR A 83 -37.05 -11.59 -1.99
N LYS A 84 -36.92 -12.91 -2.23
CA LYS A 84 -38.10 -13.78 -2.27
C LYS A 84 -38.45 -14.22 -0.85
N GLY A 85 -39.43 -13.51 -0.28
CA GLY A 85 -40.04 -13.86 0.99
C GLY A 85 -40.57 -15.29 1.04
N GLY A 86 -40.30 -15.97 2.15
CA GLY A 86 -40.88 -17.24 2.52
C GLY A 86 -41.14 -17.26 4.02
N LYS A 87 -42.41 -17.09 4.41
CA LYS A 87 -42.90 -17.42 5.75
C LYS A 87 -42.72 -18.93 5.99
N GLY A 88 -42.17 -19.30 7.15
CA GLY A 88 -42.46 -20.59 7.78
C GLY A 88 -41.27 -21.39 8.29
N LYS A 89 -40.91 -21.20 9.57
CA LYS A 89 -40.82 -22.22 10.64
C LYS A 89 -39.91 -21.71 11.77
N ALA A 90 -40.36 -21.89 13.00
CA ALA A 90 -39.66 -21.51 14.21
C ALA A 90 -38.26 -22.16 14.30
N PRO A 91 -37.26 -21.47 14.89
CA PRO A 91 -35.92 -22.03 15.04
C PRO A 91 -35.94 -23.18 16.07
N PRO A 92 -35.34 -24.35 15.78
CA PRO A 92 -35.21 -25.41 16.76
C PRO A 92 -34.23 -24.97 17.88
N ALA A 93 -34.60 -25.27 19.13
CA ALA A 93 -33.83 -24.93 20.32
C ALA A 93 -32.40 -25.45 20.22
N LYS A 94 -31.42 -24.57 20.49
CA LYS A 94 -29.99 -24.92 20.54
C LYS A 94 -29.74 -25.82 21.74
N LYS A 95 -29.73 -27.14 21.52
CA LYS A 95 -29.05 -28.08 22.41
C LYS A 95 -27.56 -27.91 22.15
N SER A 96 -26.82 -27.42 23.15
CA SER A 96 -25.35 -27.43 23.17
C SER A 96 -24.87 -28.88 23.14
N LYS A 97 -24.74 -29.44 21.94
CA LYS A 97 -23.98 -30.66 21.73
C LYS A 97 -22.52 -30.22 21.74
N GLY A 98 -21.76 -30.72 22.72
CA GLY A 98 -20.34 -30.46 22.86
C GLY A 98 -19.62 -30.68 21.53
N LEU A 99 -18.55 -29.91 21.34
CA LEU A 99 -17.66 -30.00 20.18
C LEU A 99 -17.28 -31.47 19.96
N ASP A 100 -17.86 -32.08 18.93
CA ASP A 100 -17.61 -33.48 18.59
C ASP A 100 -16.26 -33.55 17.88
N LEU A 101 -15.22 -33.86 18.66
CA LEU A 101 -13.85 -34.02 18.18
C LEU A 101 -13.65 -35.32 17.39
N SER A 102 -14.67 -36.17 17.24
CA SER A 102 -14.56 -37.41 16.46
C SER A 102 -14.30 -37.15 14.97
N GLY A 103 -14.55 -35.93 14.48
CA GLY A 103 -14.23 -35.53 13.11
C GLY A 103 -12.76 -35.17 12.88
N LEU A 104 -11.95 -35.06 13.93
CA LEU A 104 -10.51 -34.73 13.82
C LEU A 104 -9.63 -35.98 13.62
N ASP A 105 -10.14 -37.17 13.95
CA ASP A 105 -9.45 -38.46 13.79
C ASP A 105 -9.91 -39.22 12.53
N ALA A 106 -10.83 -38.65 11.75
CA ALA A 106 -11.17 -39.18 10.44
C ALA A 106 -10.04 -38.82 9.46
N PRO A 107 -9.37 -39.80 8.80
CA PRO A 107 -8.32 -39.51 7.84
C PRO A 107 -8.96 -38.81 6.63
N SER A 108 -8.94 -37.48 6.65
CA SER A 108 -9.33 -36.66 5.50
C SER A 108 -8.48 -37.11 4.32
N SER A 109 -9.13 -37.68 3.32
CA SER A 109 -8.56 -38.17 2.07
C SER A 109 -7.92 -37.02 1.28
N LYS A 110 -6.74 -36.57 1.70
CA LYS A 110 -5.93 -35.60 0.98
C LYS A 110 -4.48 -35.74 1.40
N LYS A 111 -3.79 -36.63 0.69
CA LYS A 111 -2.33 -36.71 0.54
C LYS A 111 -1.56 -36.61 1.85
N ASP A 112 -1.22 -37.76 2.42
CA ASP A 112 -0.13 -37.98 3.37
C ASP A 112 0.34 -36.69 4.05
N MET A 113 -0.41 -36.24 5.06
CA MET A 113 0.13 -35.30 6.04
C MET A 113 1.21 -36.12 6.77
N ALA A 114 2.40 -36.20 6.17
CA ALA A 114 3.59 -36.71 6.81
C ALA A 114 3.61 -36.05 8.18
N ALA A 115 3.51 -36.86 9.25
CA ALA A 115 3.44 -36.33 10.60
C ALA A 115 4.70 -35.48 10.82
N LEU A 116 4.57 -34.16 10.68
CA LEU A 116 5.66 -33.21 10.84
C LEU A 116 6.02 -33.25 12.32
N ASN A 117 7.15 -33.86 12.64
CA ASN A 117 7.61 -34.00 14.02
C ASN A 117 8.32 -32.71 14.42
N ALA A 118 7.54 -31.69 14.75
CA ALA A 118 8.06 -30.41 15.21
C ALA A 118 8.39 -30.46 16.72
N THR A 119 9.52 -31.06 17.08
CA THR A 119 10.03 -30.99 18.46
C THR A 119 10.81 -29.68 18.65
N GLY A 120 10.25 -28.75 19.43
CA GLY A 120 10.85 -27.43 19.71
C GLY A 120 10.11 -26.27 19.04
N ILE A 121 10.31 -25.06 19.56
CA ILE A 121 9.58 -23.85 19.12
C ILE A 121 9.93 -23.51 17.67
N ASP A 122 11.21 -23.52 17.31
CA ASP A 122 11.66 -23.14 15.96
C ASP A 122 11.15 -24.12 14.89
N ASN A 123 11.19 -25.42 15.19
CA ASN A 123 10.62 -26.46 14.30
C ASN A 123 9.09 -26.32 14.16
N ALA A 124 8.39 -25.92 15.21
CA ALA A 124 6.94 -25.66 15.14
C ALA A 124 6.63 -24.42 14.29
N LEU A 125 7.46 -23.37 14.37
CA LEU A 125 7.34 -22.18 13.52
C LEU A 125 7.63 -22.51 12.05
N ASP A 126 8.63 -23.35 11.77
CA ASP A 126 8.92 -23.80 10.40
C ASP A 126 7.80 -24.69 9.84
N ALA A 127 7.24 -25.60 10.65
CA ALA A 127 6.06 -26.38 10.27
C ALA A 127 4.86 -25.48 9.96
N LEU A 128 4.62 -24.45 10.77
CA LEU A 128 3.55 -23.47 10.50
C LEU A 128 3.84 -22.67 9.22
N SER A 129 5.10 -22.28 8.99
CA SER A 129 5.50 -21.58 7.77
C SER A 129 5.34 -22.42 6.50
N LEU A 130 5.43 -23.75 6.59
CA LEU A 130 5.15 -24.66 5.47
C LEU A 130 3.66 -24.75 5.16
N THR A 131 2.82 -24.77 6.20
CA THR A 131 1.35 -24.82 6.05
C THR A 131 0.75 -23.49 5.58
N LYS A 132 1.37 -22.36 5.96
CA LYS A 132 0.94 -21.03 5.53
C LYS A 132 1.38 -20.81 4.09
N GLU A 133 0.42 -20.85 3.17
CA GLU A 133 0.67 -20.59 1.75
C GLU A 133 0.95 -19.09 1.52
N SER A 134 2.17 -18.65 1.80
CA SER A 134 2.59 -17.28 1.55
C SER A 134 2.90 -17.09 0.07
N ASN A 135 2.05 -16.41 -0.69
CA ASN A 135 2.33 -16.02 -2.08
C ASN A 135 3.40 -14.91 -2.21
N GLU A 136 4.32 -14.83 -1.23
CA GLU A 136 5.42 -13.87 -1.23
C GLU A 136 6.40 -14.26 -2.33
N LYS A 137 6.50 -13.38 -3.33
CA LYS A 137 7.48 -13.48 -4.40
C LYS A 137 8.86 -13.29 -3.78
N ILE A 138 9.75 -14.26 -3.98
CA ILE A 138 11.15 -14.14 -3.59
C ILE A 138 11.71 -12.87 -4.24
N ASP A 139 12.25 -11.98 -3.42
CA ASP A 139 12.83 -10.74 -3.90
C ASP A 139 14.20 -11.00 -4.54
N ARG A 140 14.45 -10.29 -5.63
CA ARG A 140 15.73 -10.30 -6.35
C ARG A 140 16.64 -9.15 -5.92
N HIS A 141 16.10 -8.14 -5.22
CA HIS A 141 16.81 -6.91 -4.89
C HIS A 141 16.63 -6.54 -3.41
N PRO A 142 17.18 -7.34 -2.48
CA PRO A 142 17.09 -7.05 -1.05
C PRO A 142 17.65 -5.67 -0.69
N GLU A 143 18.69 -5.19 -1.40
CA GLU A 143 19.25 -3.84 -1.20
C GLU A 143 18.25 -2.71 -1.42
N ARG A 144 17.30 -2.87 -2.37
CA ARG A 144 16.29 -1.85 -2.66
C ARG A 144 15.19 -1.81 -1.60
N ARG A 145 14.90 -2.96 -0.97
CA ARG A 145 13.89 -3.06 0.08
C ARG A 145 14.44 -2.72 1.46
N PHE A 146 15.73 -2.90 1.68
CA PHE A 146 16.38 -2.64 2.97
C PHE A 146 16.06 -1.24 3.53
N PRO A 147 16.16 -0.12 2.78
CA PRO A 147 15.84 1.20 3.32
C PRO A 147 14.38 1.36 3.75
N ALA A 148 13.45 0.75 3.02
CA ALA A 148 12.02 0.81 3.32
C ALA A 148 11.68 -0.04 4.55
N ALA A 149 12.22 -1.26 4.62
CA ALA A 149 12.04 -2.16 5.75
C ALA A 149 12.69 -1.60 7.02
N TYR A 150 13.92 -1.07 6.91
CA TYR A 150 14.63 -0.41 7.99
C TYR A 150 13.85 0.79 8.53
N LYS A 151 13.32 1.65 7.65
CA LYS A 151 12.52 2.81 8.07
C LYS A 151 11.23 2.39 8.77
N ALA A 152 10.54 1.37 8.26
CA ALA A 152 9.33 0.85 8.90
C ALA A 152 9.62 0.28 10.31
N TYR A 153 10.74 -0.44 10.46
CA TYR A 153 11.19 -0.96 11.75
C TYR A 153 11.65 0.16 12.69
N GLU A 154 12.39 1.15 12.17
CA GLU A 154 12.83 2.32 12.93
C GLU A 154 11.65 3.09 13.49
N GLU A 155 10.63 3.42 12.69
CA GLU A 155 9.46 4.16 13.15
C GLU A 155 8.68 3.41 14.24
N ARG A 156 8.48 2.09 14.09
CA ARG A 156 7.82 1.25 15.10
C ARG A 156 8.62 1.21 16.40
N ARG A 157 9.91 0.89 16.30
CA ARG A 157 10.78 0.69 17.47
C ARG A 157 11.14 2.00 18.17
N LEU A 158 11.21 3.10 17.44
CA LEU A 158 11.48 4.43 18.00
C LEU A 158 10.29 4.94 18.80
N GLU A 159 9.05 4.61 18.44
CA GLU A 159 7.87 4.92 19.26
C GLU A 159 7.84 4.06 20.54
N GLU A 160 8.19 2.78 20.48
CA GLU A 160 8.33 1.91 21.67
C GLU A 160 9.45 2.42 22.62
N MET A 161 10.62 2.74 22.06
CA MET A 161 11.77 3.23 22.81
C MET A 161 11.61 4.69 23.28
N LYS A 162 10.56 5.40 22.89
CA LYS A 162 10.30 6.78 23.32
C LYS A 162 9.93 6.86 24.79
N GLU A 163 9.27 5.83 25.31
CA GLU A 163 8.90 5.73 26.72
C GLU A 163 10.11 5.40 27.61
N GLU A 164 11.12 4.71 27.08
CA GLU A 164 12.42 4.53 27.75
C GLU A 164 13.20 5.85 27.78
N LYS A 165 13.11 6.55 28.92
CA LYS A 165 13.88 7.75 29.23
C LYS A 165 15.34 7.39 29.53
N GLY A 166 16.27 7.88 28.72
CA GLY A 166 17.71 7.86 29.07
C GLY A 166 18.68 7.97 27.89
N LEU A 167 18.37 7.36 26.74
CA LEU A 167 19.27 7.35 25.58
C LEU A 167 19.05 8.54 24.63
N ARG A 168 20.14 9.08 24.09
CA ARG A 168 20.11 10.08 23.00
C ARG A 168 19.49 9.44 21.75
N ARG A 169 18.76 10.20 20.94
CA ARG A 169 18.12 9.70 19.70
C ARG A 169 19.08 8.90 18.81
N GLN A 170 20.33 9.36 18.65
CA GLN A 170 21.33 8.64 17.86
C GLN A 170 21.66 7.25 18.42
N GLN A 171 21.82 7.13 19.75
CA GLN A 171 22.09 5.85 20.40
C GLN A 171 20.92 4.88 20.25
N LYS A 172 19.68 5.39 20.30
CA LYS A 172 18.48 4.60 20.02
C LYS A 172 18.49 4.08 18.59
N ILE A 173 18.82 4.93 17.60
CA ILE A 173 18.92 4.52 16.20
C ILE A 173 19.99 3.46 16.00
N ASP A 174 21.18 3.63 16.60
CA ASP A 174 22.28 2.66 16.49
C ASP A 174 21.91 1.31 17.12
N GLN A 175 21.15 1.31 18.22
CA GLN A 175 20.62 0.09 18.85
C GLN A 175 19.55 -0.57 17.98
N ILE A 176 18.60 0.21 17.48
CA ILE A 176 17.54 -0.24 16.55
C ILE A 176 18.17 -0.88 15.31
N ARG A 177 19.24 -0.29 14.78
CA ARG A 177 19.94 -0.85 13.61
C ARG A 177 20.58 -2.20 13.90
N LYS A 178 21.24 -2.35 15.05
CA LYS A 178 21.80 -3.65 15.48
C LYS A 178 20.72 -4.71 15.70
N GLU A 179 19.56 -4.31 16.23
CA GLU A 179 18.40 -5.19 16.37
C GLU A 179 17.85 -5.59 14.99
N PHE A 180 17.73 -4.62 14.07
CA PHE A 180 17.22 -4.83 12.72
C PHE A 180 18.13 -5.76 11.90
N ASP A 181 19.45 -5.65 12.03
CA ASP A 181 20.40 -6.51 11.32
C ASP A 181 20.14 -8.01 11.61
N LYS A 182 19.66 -8.35 12.82
CA LYS A 182 19.31 -9.71 13.23
C LYS A 182 17.82 -10.05 13.10
N HIS A 183 16.98 -9.07 12.78
CA HIS A 183 15.54 -9.24 12.76
C HIS A 183 15.08 -10.02 11.51
N PRO A 184 14.05 -10.87 11.58
CA PRO A 184 13.50 -11.58 10.41
C PRO A 184 12.90 -10.66 9.35
N ASP A 185 12.50 -9.44 9.72
CA ASP A 185 12.00 -8.41 8.78
C ASP A 185 13.10 -7.82 7.88
N ASN A 186 14.38 -8.10 8.16
CA ASN A 186 15.48 -7.67 7.31
C ASN A 186 15.47 -8.50 6.01
N PRO A 187 15.30 -7.88 4.82
CA PRO A 187 15.27 -8.60 3.55
C PRO A 187 16.54 -9.43 3.27
N PHE A 188 17.68 -9.10 3.89
CA PHE A 188 18.92 -9.86 3.74
C PHE A 188 18.95 -11.16 4.56
N ASN A 189 18.14 -11.27 5.61
CA ASN A 189 18.03 -12.50 6.42
C ASN A 189 17.02 -13.48 5.80
N GLN A 190 16.30 -13.06 4.76
CA GLN A 190 15.36 -13.87 4.02
C GLN A 190 16.05 -14.48 2.80
N VAL A 191 15.50 -15.58 2.32
CA VAL A 191 15.95 -16.21 1.08
C VAL A 191 15.72 -15.22 -0.07
N SER A 192 16.80 -14.76 -0.70
CA SER A 192 16.78 -13.86 -1.87
C SER A 192 17.41 -14.53 -3.08
N GLY A 193 16.88 -14.26 -4.26
CA GLY A 193 17.49 -14.74 -5.51
C GLY A 193 18.50 -13.76 -6.09
N THR A 194 19.40 -14.25 -6.94
CA THR A 194 20.33 -13.37 -7.66
C THR A 194 19.62 -12.65 -8.81
N TYR A 195 20.16 -11.51 -9.24
CA TYR A 195 19.56 -10.68 -10.29
C TYR A 195 19.36 -11.42 -11.63
N ASN A 196 20.29 -12.30 -11.99
CA ASN A 196 20.30 -13.01 -13.28
C ASN A 196 19.46 -14.29 -13.29
N MET A 197 18.88 -14.71 -12.15
CA MET A 197 18.13 -15.96 -12.10
C MET A 197 16.82 -15.90 -12.89
N SER A 198 16.57 -16.96 -13.65
CA SER A 198 15.33 -17.16 -14.39
C SER A 198 14.15 -17.34 -13.42
N LYS A 199 12.91 -17.18 -13.91
CA LYS A 199 11.72 -17.40 -13.08
C LYS A 199 11.61 -18.86 -12.59
N GLU A 200 12.09 -19.80 -13.40
CA GLU A 200 12.11 -21.23 -13.06
C GLU A 200 13.13 -21.51 -11.96
N GLU A 201 14.35 -20.99 -12.09
CA GLU A 201 15.40 -21.12 -11.07
C GLU A 201 15.00 -20.49 -9.73
N MET A 202 14.24 -19.40 -9.74
CA MET A 202 13.69 -18.79 -8.52
C MET A 202 12.64 -19.69 -7.85
N ASN A 203 11.81 -20.37 -8.63
CA ASN A 203 10.83 -21.32 -8.11
C ASN A 203 11.53 -22.58 -7.58
N GLU A 204 12.53 -23.09 -8.28
CA GLU A 204 13.36 -24.22 -7.82
C GLU A 204 14.09 -23.88 -6.53
N LEU A 205 14.65 -22.67 -6.40
CA LEU A 205 15.27 -22.23 -5.16
C LEU A 205 14.24 -22.20 -4.01
N ARG A 206 13.02 -21.71 -4.27
CA ARG A 206 11.92 -21.76 -3.30
C ARG A 206 11.56 -23.19 -2.89
N GLU A 207 11.42 -24.07 -3.86
CA GLU A 207 11.05 -25.48 -3.65
C GLU A 207 12.15 -26.24 -2.94
N SER A 208 13.42 -25.98 -3.25
CA SER A 208 14.56 -26.58 -2.56
C SER A 208 14.64 -26.14 -1.10
N GLU A 209 14.39 -24.86 -0.79
CA GLU A 209 14.33 -24.38 0.60
C GLU A 209 13.12 -24.95 1.34
N ARG A 210 11.96 -25.07 0.68
CA ARG A 210 10.79 -25.75 1.23
C ARG A 210 11.08 -27.23 1.51
N ALA A 211 11.68 -27.94 0.56
CA ALA A 211 12.03 -29.34 0.68
C ALA A 211 13.08 -29.59 1.77
N LYS A 212 14.06 -28.68 1.94
CA LYS A 212 15.01 -28.74 3.07
C LYS A 212 14.30 -28.64 4.42
N LYS A 213 13.36 -27.70 4.56
CA LYS A 213 12.55 -27.55 5.78
C LYS A 213 11.68 -28.78 6.04
N GLU A 214 11.01 -29.29 5.00
CA GLU A 214 10.21 -30.52 5.08
C GLU A 214 11.08 -31.73 5.47
N ALA A 215 12.26 -31.88 4.88
CA ALA A 215 13.20 -32.94 5.22
C ALA A 215 13.66 -32.84 6.69
N MET A 216 13.92 -31.64 7.20
CA MET A 216 14.33 -31.45 8.59
C MET A 216 13.22 -31.78 9.59
N LEU A 217 11.95 -31.54 9.24
CA LEU A 217 10.78 -31.82 10.10
C LEU A 217 10.28 -33.26 10.00
N THR A 218 10.69 -33.98 8.96
CA THR A 218 10.35 -35.39 8.74
C THR A 218 11.48 -36.34 9.11
N ALA A 219 12.73 -35.87 9.14
CA ALA A 219 13.86 -36.59 9.72
C ALA A 219 13.62 -36.78 11.23
N LYS A 220 13.40 -38.03 11.63
CA LYS A 220 13.15 -38.46 13.00
C LYS A 220 14.45 -38.77 13.74
#